data_AF-G9YID4-F1
#
_entry.id   AF-G9YID4-F1
#
_cell.length_a   1.000
_cell.length_b   1.000
_cell.length_c   1.000
_cell.angle_alpha   90.00
_cell.angle_beta   90.00
_cell.angle_gamma   90.00
#
_symmetry.space_group_name_H-M   'P 1'
#
loop_
_entity.id
_entity.type
_entity.pdbx_description
1 polymer ?
#
loop_
_entity_poly.entity_id
_entity_poly.type
_entity_poly.pdbx_seq_one_letter_code
_entity_poly.pdbx_strand_id
1 'polypeptide(L)'
;MTERDDRNGAAALVKKEIQIPRTELMPLAEGQYYIFDIIGCSVFDKNGNLLGEVTDILRTGSNDVYVVTGEDGNEVLLAVIPDVILSVDVGAKKIIADPPEWI
;
A
#
# COMPACT_ATOMS: atom_id res chain seq x y z
N MET A 1 36.17 38.54 17.62
CA MET A 1 34.73 38.47 17.32
C MET A 1 34.54 37.57 16.12
N THR A 2 34.18 36.31 16.42
CA THR A 2 33.15 35.45 15.82
C THR A 2 32.39 36.13 14.65
N GLU A 3 32.13 35.53 13.47
CA GLU A 3 31.40 34.29 13.19
C GLU A 3 31.68 33.81 11.74
N ARG A 4 31.94 32.50 11.56
CA ARG A 4 31.74 31.77 10.30
C ARG A 4 30.38 31.10 10.41
N ASP A 5 29.40 31.47 9.59
CA ASP A 5 28.12 30.76 9.48
C ASP A 5 27.96 30.32 8.02
N ASP A 6 28.49 29.13 7.71
CA ASP A 6 28.32 28.43 6.44
C ASP A 6 27.17 27.44 6.64
N ARG A 7 25.94 27.85 6.30
CA ARG A 7 24.75 27.00 6.43
C ARG A 7 24.53 26.20 5.15
N ASN A 8 25.20 25.05 5.13
CA ASN A 8 24.87 23.79 4.47
C ASN A 8 23.78 23.80 3.37
N GLY A 9 24.23 23.43 2.17
CA GLY A 9 23.37 22.95 1.10
C GLY A 9 22.63 21.66 1.46
N ALA A 10 21.32 21.66 1.26
CA ALA A 10 20.50 20.45 1.26
C ALA A 10 20.31 19.97 -0.18
N ALA A 11 21.39 19.47 -0.78
CA ALA A 11 21.32 18.64 -1.98
C ALA A 11 21.72 17.22 -1.59
N ALA A 12 20.99 16.25 -2.13
CA ALA A 12 21.23 14.81 -2.08
C ALA A 12 20.64 14.04 -0.88
N LEU A 13 19.40 13.61 -1.03
CA LEU A 13 18.97 12.28 -0.59
C LEU A 13 18.35 11.60 -1.82
N VAL A 14 19.19 11.19 -2.77
CA VAL A 14 19.80 9.85 -2.85
C VAL A 14 18.73 8.77 -2.96
N LYS A 15 18.48 8.39 -4.22
CA LYS A 15 18.03 7.08 -4.65
C LYS A 15 18.65 6.00 -3.77
N LYS A 16 17.85 5.36 -2.92
CA LYS A 16 18.18 4.04 -2.37
C LYS A 16 17.01 3.14 -2.67
N GLU A 17 17.22 2.26 -3.64
CA GLU A 17 16.46 1.01 -3.76
C GLU A 17 16.76 0.22 -2.50
N ILE A 18 15.81 0.19 -1.57
CA ILE A 18 15.95 -0.52 -0.30
C ILE A 18 15.38 -1.93 -0.51
N GLN A 19 16.27 -2.91 -0.69
CA GLN A 19 15.95 -4.32 -0.51
C GLN A 19 16.31 -4.69 0.95
N ILE A 20 15.30 -4.99 1.78
CA ILE A 20 15.53 -5.49 3.16
C ILE A 20 15.16 -6.98 3.24
N PRO A 21 16.03 -7.84 3.82
CA PRO A 21 15.73 -9.24 4.06
C PRO A 21 14.58 -9.44 5.06
N ARG A 22 13.71 -10.40 4.76
CA ARG A 22 12.37 -10.69 5.33
C ARG A 22 12.28 -10.94 6.85
N THR A 23 13.37 -10.97 7.61
CA THR A 23 13.37 -11.35 9.04
C THR A 23 13.75 -10.22 10.01
N GLU A 24 14.11 -9.04 9.52
CA GLU A 24 14.43 -7.85 10.33
C GLU A 24 13.66 -6.60 9.86
N LEU A 25 12.47 -6.79 9.29
CA LEU A 25 11.61 -5.67 8.90
C LEU A 25 11.17 -4.96 10.19
N MET A 26 11.86 -3.87 10.53
CA MET A 26 11.42 -2.90 11.53
C MET A 26 9.93 -2.63 11.27
N PRO A 27 9.07 -2.65 12.32
CA PRO A 27 7.64 -2.51 12.13
C PRO A 27 7.38 -1.16 11.48
N LEU A 28 7.02 -1.21 10.19
CA LEU A 28 6.22 -0.17 9.58
C LEU A 28 5.01 0.02 10.50
N ALA A 29 4.57 1.27 10.71
CA ALA A 29 3.34 1.49 11.46
C ALA A 29 2.25 0.56 10.88
N GLU A 30 1.45 -0.09 11.74
CA GLU A 30 0.43 -1.03 11.31
C GLU A 30 -0.34 -0.46 10.11
N GLY A 31 -0.33 -1.18 8.98
CA GLY A 31 -1.03 -0.79 7.76
C GLY A 31 -0.19 -0.10 6.67
N GLN A 32 1.13 0.07 6.82
CA GLN A 32 1.98 0.54 5.71
C GLN A 32 2.64 -0.62 4.96
N TYR A 33 2.43 -0.68 3.65
CA TYR A 33 2.98 -1.69 2.75
C TYR A 33 3.62 -1.03 1.52
N TYR A 34 4.60 -1.70 0.91
CA TYR A 34 5.12 -1.24 -0.37
C TYR A 34 4.12 -1.52 -1.49
N ILE A 35 3.98 -0.56 -2.40
CA ILE A 35 3.09 -0.68 -3.58
C ILE A 35 3.36 -1.97 -4.35
N PHE A 36 4.63 -2.31 -4.59
CA PHE A 36 5.00 -3.50 -5.37
C PHE A 36 4.67 -4.83 -4.68
N ASP A 37 4.53 -4.84 -3.35
CA ASP A 37 4.11 -6.02 -2.60
C ASP A 37 2.59 -6.18 -2.63
N ILE A 38 1.86 -5.08 -2.79
CA ILE A 38 0.39 -5.05 -2.87
C ILE A 38 -0.10 -5.38 -4.28
N ILE A 39 0.55 -4.85 -5.31
CA ILE A 39 0.22 -5.16 -6.70
C ILE A 39 0.31 -6.68 -6.90
N GLY A 40 -0.75 -7.25 -7.45
CA GLY A 40 -0.91 -8.67 -7.67
C GLY A 40 -1.34 -9.48 -6.44
N CYS A 41 -1.77 -8.82 -5.36
CA CYS A 41 -2.48 -9.48 -4.28
C CYS A 41 -3.93 -9.75 -4.68
N SER A 42 -4.42 -10.94 -4.37
CA SER A 42 -5.83 -11.29 -4.49
C SER A 42 -6.62 -10.67 -3.34
N VAL A 43 -7.70 -9.97 -3.66
CA VAL A 43 -8.57 -9.29 -2.71
C VAL A 43 -9.85 -10.09 -2.53
N PHE A 44 -10.19 -10.37 -1.28
CA PHE A 44 -11.38 -11.11 -0.90
C PHE A 44 -12.28 -10.25 -0.01
N ASP A 45 -13.58 -10.50 -0.06
CA ASP A 45 -14.52 -9.94 0.91
C ASP A 45 -14.44 -10.69 2.27
N LYS A 46 -15.17 -10.18 3.28
CA LYS A 46 -15.30 -10.85 4.60
C LYS A 46 -15.93 -12.24 4.56
N ASN A 47 -16.65 -12.58 3.50
CA ASN A 47 -17.29 -13.87 3.29
C ASN A 47 -16.36 -14.86 2.58
N GLY A 48 -15.18 -14.41 2.13
CA GLY A 48 -14.20 -15.21 1.38
C GLY A 48 -14.45 -15.23 -0.13
N ASN A 49 -15.35 -14.40 -0.66
CA ASN A 49 -15.55 -14.24 -2.09
C ASN A 49 -14.38 -13.46 -2.69
N LEU A 50 -13.84 -13.95 -3.81
CA LEU A 50 -12.80 -13.22 -4.55
C LEU A 50 -13.42 -12.01 -5.23
N LEU A 51 -12.90 -10.82 -4.91
CA LEU A 51 -13.26 -9.57 -5.58
C LEU A 51 -12.40 -9.34 -6.82
N GLY A 52 -11.14 -9.78 -6.78
CA GLY A 52 -10.21 -9.66 -7.90
C GLY A 52 -8.77 -9.57 -7.44
N GLU A 53 -7.93 -8.98 -8.26
CA GLU A 53 -6.50 -8.77 -8.00
C GLU A 53 -6.18 -7.27 -8.02
N VAL A 54 -5.28 -6.81 -7.14
CA VAL A 54 -4.83 -5.42 -7.16
C VAL A 54 -3.96 -5.18 -8.40
N THR A 55 -4.44 -4.40 -9.35
CA THR A 55 -3.77 -4.11 -10.61
C THR A 55 -3.08 -2.75 -10.61
N ASP A 56 -3.57 -1.81 -9.82
CA ASP A 56 -3.00 -0.47 -9.68
C ASP A 56 -3.26 0.12 -8.29
N ILE A 57 -2.52 1.17 -7.93
CA ILE A 57 -2.69 1.92 -6.68
C ILE A 57 -2.70 3.41 -7.00
N LEU A 58 -3.86 4.03 -6.83
CA LEU A 58 -4.04 5.47 -7.00
C LEU A 58 -3.66 6.17 -5.70
N ARG A 59 -2.62 7.00 -5.75
CA ARG A 59 -2.29 7.89 -4.63
C ARG A 59 -3.20 9.11 -4.67
N THR A 60 -4.22 9.12 -3.81
CA THR A 60 -4.99 10.35 -3.57
C THR A 60 -4.29 11.16 -2.49
N GLY A 61 -4.45 12.49 -2.50
CA GLY A 61 -3.78 13.36 -1.52
C GLY A 61 -4.10 13.06 -0.04
N SER A 62 -5.09 12.20 0.23
CA SER A 62 -5.51 11.80 1.58
C SER A 62 -5.21 10.33 1.90
N ASN A 63 -5.61 9.40 1.03
CA ASN A 63 -5.36 7.97 1.20
C ASN A 63 -5.06 7.31 -0.15
N ASP A 64 -4.27 6.24 -0.14
CA ASP A 64 -4.11 5.41 -1.32
C ASP A 64 -5.43 4.68 -1.63
N VAL A 65 -5.66 4.33 -2.88
CA VAL A 65 -6.82 3.57 -3.34
C VAL A 65 -6.32 2.40 -4.18
N TYR A 66 -6.66 1.19 -3.79
CA TYR A 66 -6.37 -0.01 -4.56
C TYR A 66 -7.38 -0.16 -5.69
N VAL A 67 -6.88 -0.32 -6.90
CA VAL A 67 -7.67 -0.71 -8.07
C VAL A 67 -7.66 -2.22 -8.12
N VAL A 68 -8.82 -2.82 -7.88
CA VAL A 68 -9.00 -4.28 -7.87
C VAL A 68 -9.75 -4.66 -9.12
N THR A 69 -9.11 -5.42 -10.00
CA THR A 69 -9.75 -5.90 -11.23
C THR A 69 -10.23 -7.33 -11.00
N GLY A 70 -11.55 -7.53 -11.11
CA GLY A 70 -12.17 -8.85 -11.08
C GLY A 70 -11.95 -9.62 -12.37
N GLU A 71 -12.24 -10.93 -12.36
CA GLU A 71 -12.08 -11.79 -13.54
C GLU A 71 -12.96 -11.36 -14.73
N ASP A 72 -14.10 -10.73 -14.45
CA ASP A 72 -15.01 -10.18 -15.46
C ASP A 72 -14.51 -8.85 -16.08
N GLY A 73 -13.35 -8.35 -15.63
CA GLY A 73 -12.78 -7.06 -16.05
C GLY A 73 -13.41 -5.84 -15.35
N ASN A 74 -14.33 -6.06 -14.41
CA ASN A 74 -14.88 -4.99 -13.58
C ASN A 74 -13.82 -4.52 -12.57
N GLU A 75 -13.72 -3.21 -12.41
CA GLU A 75 -12.78 -2.58 -11.47
C GLU A 75 -13.51 -2.09 -10.22
N VAL A 76 -12.94 -2.40 -9.06
CA VAL A 76 -13.40 -1.96 -7.75
C VAL A 76 -12.33 -1.08 -7.13
N LEU A 77 -12.72 0.12 -6.69
CA LEU A 77 -11.82 1.07 -6.05
C LEU A 77 -11.96 0.96 -4.53
N LEU A 78 -10.91 0.50 -3.87
CA LEU A 78 -10.90 0.30 -2.43
C LEU A 78 -9.97 1.33 -1.77
N ALA A 79 -10.55 2.26 -1.01
CA ALA A 79 -9.77 3.20 -0.23
C ALA A 79 -9.00 2.45 0.86
N VAL A 80 -7.71 2.76 0.99
CA VAL A 80 -6.83 2.18 2.02
C VAL A 80 -7.10 2.86 3.35
N ILE A 81 -8.23 2.51 3.95
CA ILE A 81 -8.66 2.94 5.28
C ILE A 81 -9.02 1.71 6.13
N PRO A 82 -8.90 1.79 7.47
CA PRO A 82 -9.14 0.64 8.36
C PRO A 82 -10.54 0.01 8.25
N ASP A 83 -11.53 0.78 7.80
CA ASP A 83 -12.92 0.33 7.64
C ASP A 83 -13.12 -0.51 6.37
N VAL A 84 -12.28 -0.29 5.34
CA VAL A 84 -12.39 -0.94 4.03
C VAL A 84 -11.35 -2.03 3.87
N ILE A 85 -10.10 -1.81 4.28
CA ILE A 85 -9.03 -2.81 4.21
C ILE A 85 -8.84 -3.39 5.60
N LEU A 86 -9.37 -4.60 5.80
CA LEU A 86 -9.41 -5.26 7.12
C LEU A 86 -8.12 -6.01 7.42
N SER A 87 -7.48 -6.60 6.40
CA SER A 87 -6.25 -7.37 6.56
C SER A 87 -5.45 -7.40 5.28
N VAL A 88 -4.13 -7.37 5.40
CA VAL A 88 -3.20 -7.48 4.28
C VAL A 88 -2.12 -8.49 4.66
N ASP A 89 -1.98 -9.54 3.86
CA ASP A 89 -0.92 -10.54 3.97
C ASP A 89 -0.16 -10.60 2.64
N VAL A 90 0.92 -9.82 2.57
CA VAL A 90 1.83 -9.79 1.41
C VAL A 90 2.61 -11.10 1.22
N GLY A 91 2.74 -11.92 2.28
CA GLY A 91 3.39 -13.22 2.20
C GLY A 91 2.52 -14.24 1.45
N ALA A 92 1.22 -14.22 1.74
CA ALA A 92 0.21 -15.03 1.07
C ALA A 92 -0.39 -14.36 -0.18
N LYS A 93 0.03 -13.13 -0.52
CA LYS A 93 -0.58 -12.29 -1.57
C LYS A 93 -2.10 -12.16 -1.43
N LYS A 94 -2.56 -11.95 -0.20
CA LYS A 94 -3.98 -11.96 0.15
C LYS A 94 -4.37 -10.69 0.89
N ILE A 95 -5.45 -10.06 0.45
CA ILE A 95 -6.05 -8.89 1.10
C ILE A 95 -7.50 -9.22 1.43
N ILE A 96 -7.95 -8.85 2.63
CA ILE A 96 -9.36 -8.90 3.01
C ILE A 96 -9.88 -7.46 3.05
N ALA A 97 -10.95 -7.22 2.30
CA ALA A 97 -11.63 -5.95 2.27
C ALA A 97 -13.12 -6.11 2.64
N ASP A 98 -13.71 -5.05 3.19
CA ASP A 98 -15.15 -4.95 3.40
C ASP A 98 -15.62 -3.65 2.75
N PRO A 99 -15.76 -3.63 1.41
CA PRO A 99 -16.35 -2.48 0.76
C PRO A 99 -17.78 -2.29 1.27
N PRO A 100 -18.20 -1.06 1.57
CA PRO A 100 -19.60 -0.76 1.89
C PRO A 100 -20.54 -1.23 0.76
N GLU A 101 -21.76 -1.66 1.12
CA GLU A 101 -22.78 -2.32 0.26
C GLU A 101 -23.25 -1.54 -1.00
N TRP A 102 -22.62 -0.42 -1.37
CA TRP A 102 -22.99 0.37 -2.56
C TRP A 102 -22.21 0.00 -3.84
N ILE A 103 -21.38 -1.05 -3.81
CA ILE A 103 -20.61 -1.55 -4.97
C ILE A 103 -21.38 -2.65 -5.71
#